data_AF-A0A1Y5TXQ9-F1
#
_entry.id   AF-A0A1Y5TXQ9-F1
#
_cell.length_a   1.000
_cell.length_b   1.000
_cell.length_c   1.000
_cell.angle_alpha   90.00
_cell.angle_beta   90.00
_cell.angle_gamma   90.00
#
_symmetry.space_group_name_H-M   'P 1'
#
loop_
_entity.id
_entity.type
_entity.pdbx_description
1 polymer ?
#
loop_
_entity_poly.entity_id
_entity_poly.type
_entity_poly.pdbx_seq_one_letter_code
_entity_poly.pdbx_strand_id
1 'polypeptide(L)' 'MVKLTKTTLFKASKPAAETVMDKTTRVVREMLDEETEQREIRTARLRTARLEREAVTPKETAKKAPKGTRKKPPAKAV' A
#
# COMPACT_ATOMS: atom_id res chain seq x y z
N MET A 1 26.45 8.67 48.27
CA MET A 1 25.74 7.46 47.79
C MET A 1 24.35 7.85 47.34
N VAL A 2 23.97 7.53 46.11
CA VAL A 2 22.62 7.84 45.58
C VAL A 2 21.65 6.76 46.06
N LYS A 3 20.55 7.16 46.72
CA LYS A 3 19.50 6.22 47.17
C LYS A 3 18.61 5.86 45.97
N LEU A 4 18.67 4.61 45.54
CA LEU A 4 17.81 4.08 44.46
C LEU A 4 16.39 3.88 45.00
N THR A 5 15.39 4.42 44.30
CA THR A 5 13.96 4.23 44.59
C THR A 5 13.35 3.25 43.58
N LYS A 6 12.16 2.69 43.88
CA LYS A 6 11.49 1.68 43.02
C LYS A 6 11.33 2.13 41.56
N THR A 7 11.23 3.45 41.33
CA THR A 7 11.07 4.07 40.02
C THR A 7 12.41 4.34 39.30
N THR A 8 13.53 4.33 40.01
CA THR A 8 14.88 4.58 39.44
C THR A 8 15.72 3.31 39.38
N LEU A 9 15.13 2.15 39.67
CA LEU A 9 15.82 0.86 39.75
C LEU A 9 16.27 0.38 38.36
N PHE A 10 15.48 0.69 37.32
CA PHE A 10 15.82 0.41 35.94
C PHE A 10 16.09 1.73 35.21
N LYS A 11 17.26 1.84 34.58
CA LYS A 11 17.50 2.92 33.63
C LYS A 11 16.68 2.64 32.38
N ALA A 12 15.88 3.62 31.95
CA ALA A 12 15.26 3.57 30.64
C ALA A 12 16.37 3.46 29.58
N SER A 13 16.40 2.35 28.84
CA SER A 13 17.32 2.19 27.73
C SER A 13 16.97 3.22 26.67
N LYS A 14 17.97 3.99 26.23
CA LYS A 14 17.77 4.88 25.08
C LYS A 14 17.47 3.99 23.85
N PRO A 15 16.58 4.42 22.95
CA PRO A 15 16.41 3.72 21.68
C PRO A 15 17.77 3.64 20.97
N ALA A 16 18.06 2.47 20.41
CA ALA A 16 19.31 2.24 19.70
C ALA A 16 19.44 3.22 18.53
N ALA A 17 20.66 3.69 18.27
CA ALA A 17 20.92 4.52 17.11
C ALA A 17 20.68 3.70 15.84
N GLU A 18 19.97 4.28 14.87
CA GLU A 18 19.67 3.62 13.60
C GLU A 18 20.96 3.21 12.88
N THR A 19 21.03 1.93 12.50
CA THR A 19 22.14 1.41 11.71
C THR A 19 22.02 1.86 10.26
N VAL A 20 23.08 1.70 9.47
CA VAL A 20 23.05 2.00 8.03
C VAL A 20 21.98 1.15 7.31
N MET A 21 21.77 -0.09 7.76
CA MET A 21 20.74 -0.98 7.22
C MET A 21 19.31 -0.48 7.53
N ASP A 22 19.10 0.06 8.73
CA ASP A 22 17.79 0.63 9.10
C ASP A 22 17.45 1.83 8.23
N LYS A 23 18.46 2.67 7.94
CA LYS A 23 18.31 3.84 7.07
C LYS A 23 17.95 3.44 5.64
N THR A 24 18.65 2.47 5.06
CA THR A 24 18.33 2.00 3.70
C THR A 24 16.94 1.37 3.64
N THR A 25 16.57 0.59 4.65
CA THR A 25 15.23 0.00 4.76
C THR A 25 14.15 1.07 4.84
N ARG A 26 14.40 2.14 5.60
CA ARG A 26 13.49 3.28 5.71
C ARG A 26 13.29 3.98 4.36
N VAL A 27 14.37 4.31 3.66
CA VAL A 27 14.30 4.94 2.34
C VAL A 27 13.52 4.08 1.34
N VAL A 28 13.76 2.77 1.32
CA VAL A 28 13.02 1.86 0.44
C VAL A 28 11.52 1.84 0.76
N ARG A 29 11.14 1.88 2.05
CA ARG A 29 9.72 1.96 2.44
C ARG A 29 9.09 3.27 1.99
N GLU A 30 9.77 4.39 2.23
CA GLU A 30 9.30 5.72 1.80
C GLU A 30 9.06 5.76 0.28
N MET A 31 9.97 5.20 -0.52
CA MET A 31 9.79 5.09 -1.98
C MET A 31 8.56 4.25 -2.38
N LEU A 32 8.34 3.12 -1.70
CA LEU A 32 7.19 2.26 -1.98
C LEU A 32 5.88 2.94 -1.60
N ASP A 33 5.84 3.61 -0.45
CA ASP A 33 4.67 4.33 0.03
C ASP A 33 4.30 5.45 -0.95
N GLU A 34 5.26 6.27 -1.38
CA GLU A 34 5.06 7.31 -2.40
C GLU A 34 4.51 6.74 -3.72
N GLU A 35 5.05 5.61 -4.20
CA GLU A 35 4.53 4.95 -5.40
C GLU A 35 3.08 4.48 -5.22
N THR A 36 2.76 3.92 -4.04
CA THR A 36 1.40 3.43 -3.75
C THR A 36 0.41 4.58 -3.70
N GLU A 37 0.76 5.69 -3.04
CA GLU A 37 -0.07 6.90 -2.99
C GLU A 37 -0.35 7.45 -4.39
N GLN A 38 0.65 7.51 -5.27
CA GLN A 38 0.45 7.94 -6.65
C GLN A 38 -0.53 7.04 -7.41
N ARG A 39 -0.45 5.72 -7.21
CA ARG A 39 -1.36 4.75 -7.83
C ARG A 39 -2.78 4.90 -7.28
N GLU A 40 -2.93 5.12 -5.98
CA GLU A 40 -4.21 5.35 -5.33
C GLU A 40 -4.87 6.64 -5.81
N ILE A 41 -4.13 7.73 -5.90
CA ILE A 41 -4.62 9.02 -6.44
C ILE A 41 -5.12 8.84 -7.87
N ARG A 42 -4.35 8.18 -8.73
CA ARG A 42 -4.78 7.89 -10.13
C ARG A 42 -6.06 7.06 -10.15
N THR A 43 -6.12 6.03 -9.31
CA THR A 43 -7.29 5.14 -9.23
C THR A 43 -8.52 5.89 -8.72
N ALA A 44 -8.37 6.73 -7.71
CA ALA A 44 -9.44 7.57 -7.18
C ALA A 44 -9.98 8.51 -8.26
N ARG A 45 -9.10 9.22 -9.00
CA ARG A 45 -9.49 10.10 -10.12
C ARG A 45 -10.23 9.35 -11.22
N LEU A 46 -9.79 8.15 -11.58
CA LEU A 46 -10.48 7.34 -12.59
C LEU A 46 -11.84 6.84 -12.10
N ARG A 47 -11.98 6.52 -10.81
CA ARG A 47 -13.26 6.12 -10.21
C ARG A 47 -14.24 7.29 -10.19
N THR A 48 -13.82 8.48 -9.78
CA THR A 48 -14.69 9.67 -9.78
C THR A 48 -15.15 10.00 -11.20
N ALA A 49 -14.24 10.02 -12.17
CA ALA A 49 -14.58 10.25 -13.57
C ALA A 49 -15.55 9.20 -14.15
N ARG A 50 -15.46 7.94 -13.71
CA ARG A 50 -16.43 6.91 -14.10
C ARG A 50 -17.80 7.16 -13.48
N LEU A 51 -17.86 7.52 -12.20
CA LEU A 51 -19.11 7.82 -11.50
C LEU A 51 -19.83 9.03 -12.11
N GLU A 52 -19.10 10.09 -12.44
CA GLU A 52 -19.64 11.28 -13.12
C GLU A 52 -20.22 10.91 -14.49
N ARG A 53 -19.52 10.06 -15.27
CA ARG A 53 -20.04 9.57 -16.55
C ARG A 53 -21.30 8.71 -16.38
N GLU A 54 -21.34 7.82 -15.39
CA GLU A 54 -22.52 7.00 -15.09
C GLU A 54 -23.71 7.84 -14.60
N ALA A 55 -23.47 8.96 -13.92
CA ALA A 55 -24.51 9.91 -13.52
C ALA A 55 -25.07 10.70 -14.72
N VAL A 56 -24.21 11.04 -15.69
CA VAL A 56 -24.60 11.81 -16.90
C VAL A 56 -25.27 10.93 -17.95
N THR A 57 -24.86 9.67 -18.09
CA THR A 57 -25.55 8.67 -18.92
C THR A 57 -26.18 7.63 -18.02
N PRO A 58 -27.47 7.76 -17.66
CA PRO A 58 -28.20 6.72 -16.97
C PRO A 58 -28.04 5.43 -17.75
N LYS A 59 -27.59 4.38 -17.05
CA LYS A 59 -27.28 3.08 -17.61
C LYS A 59 -28.54 2.45 -18.19
N GLU A 60 -28.82 2.73 -19.46
CA GLU A 60 -29.72 1.92 -20.25
C GLU A 60 -29.16 0.49 -20.24
N THR A 61 -30.02 -0.46 -19.93
CA THR A 61 -29.72 -1.80 -19.44
C THR A 61 -28.85 -2.61 -20.42
N ALA A 62 -27.52 -2.47 -20.34
CA ALA A 62 -26.60 -3.33 -21.08
C ALA A 62 -26.57 -4.72 -20.45
N LYS A 63 -27.38 -5.63 -21.00
CA LYS A 63 -27.35 -7.07 -20.78
C LYS A 63 -25.88 -7.54 -20.82
N LYS A 64 -25.39 -8.08 -19.70
CA LYS A 64 -24.02 -8.62 -19.61
C LYS A 64 -23.87 -9.80 -20.58
N ALA A 65 -23.07 -9.65 -21.64
CA ALA A 65 -22.59 -10.78 -22.41
C ALA A 65 -21.65 -11.64 -21.54
N PRO A 66 -21.71 -12.98 -21.62
CA PRO A 66 -20.90 -13.86 -20.77
C PRO A 66 -19.40 -13.69 -21.10
N LYS A 67 -18.61 -13.47 -20.05
CA LYS A 67 -17.17 -13.23 -20.10
C LYS A 67 -16.46 -14.52 -20.53
N GLY A 68 -15.90 -14.53 -21.74
CA GLY A 68 -15.12 -15.66 -22.27
C GLY A 68 -14.00 -16.08 -21.31
N THR A 69 -13.85 -17.39 -21.10
CA THR A 69 -12.84 -17.98 -20.24
C THR A 69 -11.44 -17.70 -20.79
N ARG A 70 -10.51 -17.29 -19.92
CA ARG A 70 -9.11 -17.06 -20.29
C ARG A 70 -8.47 -18.39 -20.67
N LYS A 71 -7.99 -18.54 -21.91
CA LYS A 71 -7.21 -19.72 -22.30
C LYS A 71 -5.87 -19.73 -21.55
N LYS A 72 -5.63 -20.78 -20.77
CA LYS A 72 -4.36 -21.03 -20.07
C LYS A 72 -3.26 -21.27 -21.13
N PRO A 73 -2.09 -20.62 -21.05
CA PRO A 73 -1.00 -20.94 -21.97
C PRO A 73 -0.52 -22.38 -21.74
N PRO A 74 -0.22 -23.15 -22.80
CA PRO A 74 0.29 -24.50 -22.63
C PRO A 74 1.65 -24.44 -21.94
N ALA A 75 1.82 -25.27 -20.91
CA ALA A 75 3.10 -25.45 -20.25
C ALA A 75 4.12 -25.92 -21.28
N LYS A 76 5.25 -25.22 -21.41
CA LYS A 76 6.38 -25.70 -22.18
C LYS A 76 6.87 -27.00 -21.54
N ALA A 77 6.85 -28.09 -22.31
CA ALA A 77 7.51 -29.33 -21.93
C ALA A 77 9.03 -29.12 -21.98
N VAL A 78 9.72 -29.66 -20.98
CA VAL A 78 11.18 -29.78 -20.86
C VAL A 78 11.67 -30.89 -21.79
#